data_AF-A0A957ANS3-F1
#
_entry.id   AF-A0A957ANS3-F1
#
_cell.length_a   1.000
_cell.length_b   1.000
_cell.length_c   1.000
_cell.angle_alpha   90.00
_cell.angle_beta   90.00
_cell.angle_gamma   90.00
#
_symmetry.space_group_name_H-M   'P 1'
#
loop_
_entity.id
_entity.type
_entity.pdbx_description
1 polymer ?
#
loop_
_entity_poly.entity_id
_entity_poly.type
_entity_poly.pdbx_seq_one_letter_code
_entity_poly.pdbx_strand_id
1 'polypeptide(L)'
;MERNPRIEEELFPFYALDALTDEEKAEVERYVAGNPAAAARLAELTLAASELNEVAPPLTPSPAVKAGLMARVEADLRATQPAAPLAAPPAARRR
;
A
#
# COMPACT_ATOMS: atom_id res chain seq x y z
N MET A 1 22.63 -0.95 19.20
CA MET A 1 21.64 -1.79 19.90
C MET A 1 22.07 -3.24 19.71
N GLU A 2 21.93 -4.10 20.73
CA GLU A 2 22.31 -5.51 20.64
C GLU A 2 21.26 -6.32 19.82
N ARG A 3 21.70 -7.43 19.24
CA ARG A 3 20.85 -8.30 18.42
C ARG A 3 19.81 -8.99 19.30
N ASN A 4 18.55 -9.03 18.87
CA ASN A 4 17.49 -9.76 19.58
C ASN A 4 17.07 -10.98 18.75
N PRO A 5 17.58 -12.19 19.05
CA PRO A 5 17.34 -13.37 18.23
C PRO A 5 15.87 -13.76 18.19
N ARG A 6 15.13 -13.57 19.28
CA ARG A 6 13.68 -13.84 19.30
C ARG A 6 12.94 -12.99 18.27
N ILE A 7 13.25 -11.69 18.20
CA ILE A 7 12.60 -10.80 17.22
C ILE A 7 13.06 -11.13 15.80
N GLU A 8 14.35 -11.30 15.60
CA GLU A 8 14.91 -11.42 14.25
C GLU A 8 14.75 -12.81 13.62
N GLU A 9 14.72 -13.88 14.40
CA GLU A 9 14.62 -15.25 13.89
C GLU A 9 13.18 -15.76 13.95
N GLU A 10 12.40 -15.36 14.96
CA GLU A 10 11.01 -15.81 15.10
C GLU A 10 10.04 -14.81 14.45
N LEU A 11 10.12 -13.52 14.77
CA LEU A 11 9.09 -12.56 14.32
C LEU A 11 9.33 -12.01 12.91
N PHE A 12 10.58 -11.78 12.48
CA PHE A 12 10.85 -11.19 11.16
C PHE A 12 10.27 -11.99 9.99
N PRO A 13 10.38 -13.33 9.93
CA PRO A 13 9.77 -14.10 8.85
C PRO A 13 8.25 -13.90 8.77
N PHE A 14 7.56 -13.88 9.91
CA PHE A 14 6.11 -13.66 9.94
C PHE A 14 5.73 -12.20 9.68
N TYR A 15 6.56 -11.24 10.10
CA TYR A 15 6.38 -9.82 9.76
C TYR A 15 6.42 -9.64 8.25
N ALA A 16 7.41 -10.23 7.57
CA ALA A 16 7.58 -10.14 6.12
C ALA A 16 6.41 -10.79 5.34
N LEU A 17 5.69 -11.71 5.96
CA LEU A 17 4.52 -12.40 5.40
C LEU A 17 3.17 -11.83 5.89
N ASP A 18 3.18 -10.71 6.63
CA ASP A 18 1.99 -10.09 7.25
C ASP A 18 1.17 -11.08 8.10
N ALA A 19 1.86 -11.94 8.86
CA ALA A 19 1.30 -13.06 9.62
C ALA A 19 1.47 -12.92 11.15
N LEU A 20 1.72 -11.70 11.63
CA LEU A 20 1.85 -11.38 13.05
C LEU A 20 0.53 -10.84 13.63
N THR A 21 0.36 -10.95 14.94
CA THR A 21 -0.66 -10.14 15.64
C THR A 21 -0.23 -8.67 15.68
N ASP A 22 -1.17 -7.77 15.97
CA ASP A 22 -0.90 -6.34 16.12
C ASP A 22 0.15 -6.06 17.21
N GLU A 23 0.11 -6.83 18.30
CA GLU A 23 1.07 -6.70 19.41
C GLU A 23 2.49 -7.10 18.99
N GLU A 24 2.64 -8.21 18.27
CA GLU A 24 3.93 -8.70 17.76
C GLU A 24 4.49 -7.75 16.70
N LYS A 25 3.62 -7.24 15.82
CA LYS A 25 3.98 -6.23 14.82
C LYS A 25 4.50 -4.96 15.49
N ALA A 26 3.80 -4.45 16.49
CA ALA A 26 4.23 -3.28 17.25
C ALA A 26 5.54 -3.52 17.99
N GLU A 27 5.87 -4.76 18.36
CA GLU A 27 7.16 -5.11 18.94
C GLU A 27 8.30 -5.05 17.91
N VAL A 28 8.10 -5.63 16.72
CA VAL A 28 9.06 -5.53 15.62
C VAL A 28 9.32 -4.07 15.25
N GLU A 29 8.26 -3.27 15.12
CA GLU A 29 8.34 -1.85 14.75
C GLU A 29 9.15 -1.04 15.78
N ARG A 30 8.89 -1.25 17.08
CA ARG A 30 9.67 -0.61 18.15
C ARG A 30 11.15 -1.03 18.10
N TYR A 31 11.42 -2.29 17.81
CA TYR A 31 12.80 -2.81 17.72
C TYR A 31 13.58 -2.17 16.56
N VAL A 32 12.99 -2.15 15.36
CA VAL A 32 13.67 -1.61 14.17
C VAL A 32 13.80 -0.08 14.20
N ALA A 33 12.87 0.63 14.84
CA ALA A 33 12.96 2.08 15.05
C ALA A 33 14.22 2.49 15.83
N GLY A 34 14.68 1.65 16.76
CA GLY A 34 15.91 1.87 17.54
C GLY A 34 17.17 1.21 16.94
N ASN A 35 17.03 0.40 15.89
CA ASN A 35 18.10 -0.42 15.37
C ASN A 35 18.14 -0.44 13.83
N PRO A 36 18.86 0.52 13.20
CA PRO A 36 18.97 0.61 11.73
C PRO A 36 19.51 -0.66 11.07
N ALA A 37 20.41 -1.39 11.74
CA ALA A 37 20.93 -2.66 11.22
C ALA A 37 19.88 -3.77 11.23
N ALA A 38 18.97 -3.78 12.21
CA ALA A 38 17.81 -4.67 12.19
C ALA A 38 16.79 -4.26 11.12
N ALA A 39 16.56 -2.96 10.92
CA ALA A 39 15.71 -2.46 9.85
C ALA A 39 16.20 -2.90 8.46
N ALA A 40 17.51 -2.83 8.20
CA ALA A 40 18.09 -3.29 6.95
C ALA A 40 17.86 -4.79 6.71
N ARG A 41 18.06 -5.63 7.74
CA ARG A 41 17.84 -7.09 7.64
C ARG A 41 16.36 -7.44 7.45
N LEU A 42 15.46 -6.72 8.12
CA LEU A 42 14.02 -6.88 7.90
C LEU A 42 13.64 -6.52 6.45
N ALA A 43 14.21 -5.44 5.92
CA ALA A 43 13.96 -5.03 4.54
C ALA A 43 14.45 -6.07 3.51
N GLU A 44 15.61 -6.69 3.73
CA GLU A 44 16.10 -7.81 2.90
C GLU A 44 15.13 -9.00 2.91
N LEU A 45 14.60 -9.37 4.09
CA LEU A 45 13.59 -10.42 4.23
C LEU A 45 12.27 -10.07 3.54
N THR A 46 11.80 -8.82 3.69
CA THR A 46 10.58 -8.35 3.03
C THR A 46 10.73 -8.36 1.50
N LEU A 47 11.91 -7.99 0.98
CA LEU A 47 12.21 -8.09 -0.44
C LEU A 47 12.13 -9.55 -0.92
N ALA A 48 12.79 -10.47 -0.22
CA ALA A 48 12.75 -11.90 -0.55
C ALA A 48 11.32 -12.47 -0.49
N ALA A 49 10.50 -12.04 0.48
CA ALA A 49 9.09 -12.42 0.55
C ALA A 49 8.29 -11.90 -0.66
N SER A 50 8.59 -10.70 -1.17
CA SER A 50 7.90 -10.15 -2.34
C SER A 50 8.18 -10.94 -3.62
N GLU A 51 9.36 -11.56 -3.74
CA GLU A 51 9.73 -12.43 -4.86
C GLU A 51 8.86 -13.70 -4.93
N LEU A 52 8.23 -14.12 -3.83
CA LEU A 52 7.27 -15.24 -3.84
C LEU A 52 6.07 -14.98 -4.75
N ASN A 53 5.73 -13.72 -5.01
CA ASN A 53 4.64 -13.38 -5.92
C ASN A 53 5.01 -13.66 -7.40
N GLU A 54 6.29 -13.60 -7.76
CA GLU A 54 6.77 -13.84 -9.13
C GLU A 54 6.65 -15.31 -9.56
N VAL A 55 6.63 -16.24 -8.59
CA VAL A 55 6.49 -17.68 -8.86
C VAL A 55 5.04 -18.16 -8.83
N ALA A 56 4.12 -17.35 -8.33
CA ALA A 56 2.70 -17.72 -8.25
C ALA A 56 2.05 -17.65 -9.65
N PRO A 57 1.26 -18.66 -10.06
CA PRO A 57 0.52 -18.58 -11.31
C PRO A 57 -0.52 -17.44 -11.23
N PRO A 58 -0.63 -16.61 -12.27
CA PRO A 58 -1.56 -15.49 -12.25
C PRO A 58 -3.00 -15.99 -12.17
N LEU A 59 -3.78 -15.39 -11.27
CA LEU A 59 -5.22 -15.63 -11.17
C LEU A 59 -5.96 -14.68 -12.10
N THR A 60 -6.84 -15.23 -12.95
CA THR A 60 -7.72 -14.41 -13.78
C THR A 60 -8.90 -13.91 -12.92
N PRO A 61 -9.06 -12.60 -12.70
CA PRO A 61 -10.19 -12.08 -11.95
C PRO A 61 -11.49 -12.26 -12.73
N SER A 62 -12.63 -12.35 -12.03
CA SER A 62 -13.93 -12.38 -12.71
C SER A 62 -14.17 -11.07 -13.47
N PRO A 63 -14.89 -11.09 -14.61
CA PRO A 63 -15.22 -9.89 -15.35
C PRO A 63 -15.93 -8.81 -14.50
N ALA A 64 -16.75 -9.25 -13.54
CA ALA A 64 -17.48 -8.36 -12.63
C ALA A 64 -16.54 -7.58 -11.70
N VAL A 65 -15.50 -8.23 -11.16
CA VAL A 65 -14.50 -7.57 -10.30
C VAL A 65 -13.75 -6.50 -11.09
N LYS A 66 -13.31 -6.82 -12.31
CA LYS A 66 -12.64 -5.85 -13.18
C LYS A 66 -13.55 -4.67 -13.53
N ALA A 67 -14.80 -4.93 -13.92
CA ALA A 67 -15.76 -3.88 -14.26
C ALA A 67 -16.04 -2.95 -13.07
N GLY A 68 -16.25 -3.51 -11.87
CA GLY A 68 -16.46 -2.74 -10.65
C GLY A 68 -15.27 -1.84 -10.29
N LEU A 69 -14.05 -2.37 -10.41
CA LEU A 69 -12.83 -1.59 -10.20
C LEU A 69 -12.72 -0.42 -11.18
N MET A 70 -12.94 -0.66 -12.47
CA MET A 70 -12.84 0.38 -13.50
C MET A 70 -13.89 1.48 -13.31
N ALA A 71 -15.13 1.12 -12.95
CA ALA A 71 -16.17 2.10 -12.63
C ALA A 71 -15.79 3.00 -11.44
N ARG A 72 -15.08 2.45 -10.44
CA ARG A 72 -14.58 3.23 -9.30
C ARG A 72 -13.50 4.20 -9.72
N VAL A 73 -12.53 3.75 -10.52
CA VAL A 73 -11.48 4.61 -11.09
C VAL A 73 -12.09 5.78 -11.88
N GLU A 74 -13.10 5.52 -12.72
CA GLU A 74 -13.80 6.57 -13.47
C GLU A 74 -14.54 7.58 -12.58
N ALA A 75 -15.12 7.11 -11.47
CA ALA A 75 -15.77 8.00 -10.50
C ALA A 75 -14.74 8.92 -9.81
N ASP A 76 -13.61 8.37 -9.38
CA ASP A 76 -12.54 9.12 -8.72
C ASP A 76 -11.92 10.17 -9.66
N LEU A 77 -11.73 9.82 -10.95
CA LEU A 77 -11.27 10.75 -11.99
C LEU A 77 -12.26 11.88 -12.28
N ARG A 78 -13.57 11.63 -12.21
CA ARG A 78 -14.58 12.69 -12.36
C ARG A 78 -14.62 13.62 -11.15
N ALA A 79 -14.46 13.08 -9.95
CA ALA A 79 -14.45 13.86 -8.71
C ALA A 79 -13.24 14.80 -8.61
N THR A 80 -12.12 14.43 -9.24
CA THR A 80 -10.89 15.24 -9.26
C THR A 80 -10.80 16.20 -10.45
N GLN A 81 -11.77 16.19 -11.37
CA GLN A 81 -11.81 17.18 -12.45
C GLN A 81 -12.22 18.56 -11.91
N PRO A 82 -11.44 19.62 -12.16
CA PRO A 82 -11.83 20.97 -11.81
C PRO A 82 -13.09 21.36 -12.59
N ALA A 83 -14.08 21.94 -11.89
CA ALA A 83 -15.28 22.45 -12.53
C ALA A 83 -14.90 23.45 -13.63
N ALA A 84 -15.40 23.24 -14.84
CA ALA A 84 -15.25 24.18 -15.93
C ALA A 84 -15.77 25.57 -15.47
N PRO A 85 -15.07 26.68 -15.76
CA PRO A 85 -15.52 27.99 -15.34
C PRO A 85 -16.91 28.26 -15.93
N LEU A 86 -17.86 28.62 -15.06
CA LEU A 86 -19.20 29.06 -15.47
C LEU A 86 -19.02 30.22 -16.45
N ALA A 87 -19.43 30.02 -17.71
CA ALA A 87 -19.41 31.09 -18.69
C ALA A 87 -20.25 32.27 -18.17
N ALA A 88 -19.64 33.45 -18.07
CA ALA A 88 -20.31 34.65 -17.60
C ALA A 88 -21.52 34.98 -18.50
N PRO A 89 -22.66 35.41 -17.92
CA PRO A 89 -23.84 35.76 -18.70
C PRO A 89 -23.54 36.90 -19.68
N PRO A 90 -24.09 36.88 -20.90
CA PRO A 90 -23.81 37.90 -21.90
C PRO A 90 -24.31 39.27 -21.43
N ALA A 91 -23.40 40.25 -21.45
CA ALA A 91 -23.70 41.63 -21.08
C ALA A 91 -24.84 42.18 -21.97
N ALA A 92 -25.96 42.54 -21.33
CA ALA A 92 -27.08 43.18 -22.00
C ALA A 92 -26.63 44.53 -22.58
N ARG A 93 -26.63 44.66 -23.91
CA ARG A 93 -26.41 45.94 -24.60
C ARG A 93 -27.56 46.89 -24.26
N ARG A 94 -27.28 47.92 -23.47
CA ARG A 94 -28.17 49.08 -23.32
C ARG A 94 -28.05 49.95 -24.57
N ARG A 95 -29.20 50.31 -25.14
CA ARG A 95 -29.37 51.36 -26.15
C ARG A 95 -29.60 52.70 -25.47
#